data_AF-A0A1V4VU55-F1
#
_entry.id   AF-A0A1V4VU55-F1
#
_cell.length_a   1.000
_cell.length_b   1.000
_cell.length_c   1.000
_cell.angle_alpha   90.00
_cell.angle_beta   90.00
_cell.angle_gamma   90.00
#
_symmetry.space_group_name_H-M   'P 1'
#
loop_
_entity.id
_entity.type
_entity.pdbx_description
1 polymer ?
#
loop_
_entity_poly.entity_id
_entity_poly.type
_entity_poly.pdbx_seq_one_letter_code
_entity_poly.pdbx_strand_id
1 'polypeptide(L)'
;MKTAEGELVDIEIQIRNTDNYRKRSLYYWSAMYAEQIVAGESYFELNPCIVINILDFNLIRENEHYHSVFDIRERRCGFQLVGDLEIHYLELNKLSGHPDATGLTTLEEWLIFIKDAANTEKRELIETIKKRNEVIAMAEKILARASADEFARAAYQQRRKWYLDRVSGEKYLIKQGIEQGIKQGIEQGGKIKALDIAGKMLSLSFTDEQISLSTGLSEEEIAALRKE
;
A
#
# COMPACT_ATOMS: atom_id res chain seq x y z
N MET A 1 -4.48 20.78 1.04
CA MET A 1 -5.08 21.77 0.11
C MET A 1 -6.57 21.91 0.41
N LYS A 2 -7.28 22.88 -0.17
CA LYS A 2 -8.74 23.05 0.01
C LYS A 2 -9.47 22.95 -1.33
N THR A 3 -10.62 22.30 -1.37
CA THR A 3 -11.53 22.30 -2.54
C THR A 3 -12.34 23.59 -2.60
N ALA A 4 -13.05 23.83 -3.71
CA ALA A 4 -13.95 24.99 -3.85
C ALA A 4 -15.10 24.96 -2.83
N GLU A 5 -15.43 23.77 -2.33
CA GLU A 5 -16.49 23.51 -1.35
C GLU A 5 -15.97 23.54 0.10
N GLY A 6 -14.68 23.78 0.30
CA GLY A 6 -14.06 23.96 1.63
C GLY A 6 -13.41 22.71 2.22
N GLU A 7 -13.52 21.56 1.55
CA GLU A 7 -12.97 20.29 2.01
C GLU A 7 -11.45 20.32 2.02
N LEU A 8 -10.85 19.70 3.03
CA LEU A 8 -9.41 19.60 3.16
C LEU A 8 -8.91 18.31 2.54
N VAL A 9 -7.95 18.43 1.62
CA VAL A 9 -7.39 17.28 0.91
C VAL A 9 -5.88 17.15 1.20
N ASP A 10 -5.45 15.96 1.62
CA ASP A 10 -4.04 15.55 1.66
C ASP A 10 -3.79 14.50 0.57
N ILE A 11 -2.79 14.72 -0.28
CA ILE A 11 -2.44 13.79 -1.37
C ILE A 11 -1.00 13.34 -1.18
N GLU A 12 -0.79 12.03 -1.11
CA GLU A 12 0.52 11.41 -0.97
C GLU A 12 0.77 10.37 -2.07
N ILE A 13 1.98 10.38 -2.65
CA ILE A 13 2.45 9.38 -3.61
C ILE A 13 3.54 8.54 -2.94
N GLN A 14 3.45 7.21 -3.04
CA GLN A 14 4.35 6.28 -2.35
C GLN A 14 4.82 5.15 -3.26
N ILE A 15 6.15 4.96 -3.31
CA ILE A 15 6.79 3.99 -4.21
C ILE A 15 7.15 2.68 -3.49
N ARG A 16 7.37 2.72 -2.17
CA ARG A 16 7.82 1.56 -1.39
C ARG A 16 6.85 1.26 -0.26
N ASN A 17 6.67 -0.02 0.05
CA ASN A 17 5.84 -0.46 1.18
C ASN A 17 6.68 -0.63 2.46
N THR A 18 7.16 0.46 3.05
CA THR A 18 8.06 0.42 4.22
C THR A 18 7.40 0.82 5.52
N ASP A 19 6.06 0.95 5.58
CA ASP A 19 5.34 1.43 6.75
C ASP A 19 3.92 0.84 6.81
N ASN A 20 3.22 1.03 7.94
CA ASN A 20 1.80 0.74 8.05
C ASN A 20 0.97 1.92 7.48
N TYR A 21 0.87 1.96 6.16
CA TYR A 21 0.13 3.00 5.44
C TYR A 21 -1.31 3.16 5.92
N ARG A 22 -2.01 2.06 6.23
CA ARG A 22 -3.39 2.14 6.74
C ARG A 22 -3.52 2.98 8.00
N LYS A 23 -2.62 2.76 8.98
CA LYS A 23 -2.60 3.56 10.22
C LYS A 23 -2.12 4.98 9.98
N ARG A 24 -1.16 5.15 9.06
CA ARG A 24 -0.59 6.46 8.75
C ARG A 24 -1.59 7.38 8.06
N SER A 25 -2.30 6.90 7.05
CA SER A 25 -3.34 7.68 6.37
C SER A 25 -4.45 8.10 7.34
N LEU A 26 -4.83 7.22 8.28
CA LEU A 26 -5.77 7.55 9.35
C LEU A 26 -5.22 8.61 10.32
N TYR A 27 -3.92 8.54 10.66
CA TYR A 27 -3.27 9.55 11.49
C TYR A 27 -3.19 10.92 10.81
N TYR A 28 -2.85 10.96 9.51
CA TYR A 28 -2.82 12.22 8.76
C TYR A 28 -4.22 12.82 8.58
N TRP A 29 -5.22 11.97 8.31
CA TRP A 29 -6.62 12.41 8.32
C TRP A 29 -6.99 13.05 9.67
N SER A 30 -6.71 12.37 10.79
CA SER A 30 -7.13 12.86 12.10
C SER A 30 -6.39 14.12 12.53
N ALA A 31 -5.10 14.25 12.19
CA ALA A 31 -4.34 15.47 12.42
C ALA A 31 -4.90 16.64 11.61
N MET A 32 -5.17 16.42 10.32
CA MET A 32 -5.77 17.43 9.44
C MET A 32 -7.15 17.88 9.95
N TYR A 33 -7.97 16.95 10.42
CA TYR A 33 -9.29 17.23 10.96
C TYR A 33 -9.21 18.00 12.30
N ALA A 34 -8.28 17.62 13.18
CA ALA A 34 -8.10 18.27 14.48
C ALA A 34 -7.48 19.68 14.38
N GLU A 35 -6.64 19.94 13.39
CA GLU A 35 -5.98 21.24 13.18
C GLU A 35 -6.92 22.32 12.60
N GLN A 36 -8.16 21.98 12.25
CA GLN A 36 -9.12 22.93 11.68
C GLN A 36 -9.61 24.00 12.64
N ILE A 37 -9.76 23.63 13.92
CA ILE A 37 -10.38 24.48 14.93
C ILE A 37 -9.48 24.60 16.16
N VAL A 38 -9.52 25.76 16.80
CA VAL A 38 -8.80 26.05 18.05
C VAL A 38 -9.77 26.19 19.24
N ALA A 39 -9.22 26.32 20.44
CA ALA A 39 -10.03 26.45 21.65
C ALA A 39 -10.97 27.66 21.56
N GLY A 40 -12.27 27.41 21.71
CA GLY A 40 -13.33 28.42 21.62
C GLY A 40 -14.11 28.42 20.30
N GLU A 41 -13.66 27.67 19.30
CA GLU A 41 -14.39 27.48 18.03
C GLU A 41 -15.38 26.31 18.08
N SER A 42 -16.36 26.35 17.19
CA SER A 42 -17.47 25.40 17.14
C SER A 42 -17.18 24.20 16.25
N TYR A 43 -17.63 23.01 16.64
CA TYR A 43 -17.57 21.82 15.79
C TYR A 43 -18.40 21.92 14.51
N PHE A 44 -19.35 22.87 14.42
CA PHE A 44 -20.09 23.15 13.18
C PHE A 44 -19.22 23.74 12.06
N GLU A 45 -18.03 24.26 12.39
CA GLU A 45 -17.08 24.82 11.41
C GLU A 45 -16.17 23.75 10.79
N LEU A 46 -16.26 22.49 11.24
CA LEU A 46 -15.47 21.39 10.70
C LEU A 46 -15.90 21.07 9.28
N ASN A 47 -14.91 21.07 8.37
CA ASN A 47 -15.11 20.68 6.99
C ASN A 47 -14.67 19.22 6.78
N PRO A 48 -15.22 18.52 5.78
CA PRO A 48 -14.76 17.19 5.41
C PRO A 48 -13.26 17.14 5.09
N CYS A 49 -12.64 16.02 5.45
CA CYS A 49 -11.23 15.74 5.25
C CYS A 49 -11.06 14.49 4.38
N ILE A 50 -10.32 14.64 3.28
CA ILE A 50 -10.07 13.58 2.30
C ILE A 50 -8.56 13.31 2.25
N VAL A 51 -8.16 12.05 2.42
CA VAL A 51 -6.75 11.62 2.24
C VAL A 51 -6.66 10.72 1.02
N ILE A 52 -5.87 11.11 0.03
CA ILE A 52 -5.65 10.35 -1.21
C ILE A 52 -4.24 9.77 -1.21
N ASN A 53 -4.15 8.44 -1.19
CA ASN A 53 -2.89 7.70 -1.23
C ASN A 53 -2.72 7.05 -2.60
N ILE A 54 -1.77 7.53 -3.39
CA ILE A 54 -1.39 6.95 -4.68
C ILE A 54 -0.20 6.02 -4.45
N LEU A 55 -0.37 4.72 -4.72
CA LEU A 55 0.59 3.68 -4.36
C LEU A 55 1.10 2.91 -5.58
N ASP A 56 2.41 2.73 -5.69
CA ASP A 56 3.05 1.86 -6.69
C ASP A 56 3.23 0.40 -6.20
N PHE A 57 2.39 -0.01 -5.24
CA PHE A 57 2.36 -1.36 -4.68
C PHE A 57 0.95 -1.71 -4.18
N ASN A 58 0.70 -3.02 -4.01
CA ASN A 58 -0.60 -3.51 -3.53
C ASN A 58 -0.62 -3.58 -1.99
N LEU A 59 -1.34 -2.65 -1.37
CA LEU A 59 -1.65 -2.55 0.05
C LEU A 59 -3.00 -3.17 0.41
N ILE A 60 -4.04 -2.96 -0.41
CA ILE A 60 -5.37 -3.53 -0.20
C ILE A 60 -5.37 -4.91 -0.87
N ARG A 61 -5.53 -5.97 -0.10
CA ARG A 61 -5.53 -7.36 -0.60
C ARG A 61 -6.92 -7.98 -0.58
N GLU A 62 -7.88 -7.25 -0.03
CA GLU A 62 -9.27 -7.66 0.15
C GLU A 62 -10.09 -7.53 -1.15
N ASN A 63 -9.59 -6.79 -2.13
CA ASN A 63 -10.22 -6.62 -3.44
C ASN A 63 -9.16 -6.33 -4.52
N GLU A 64 -9.57 -6.41 -5.79
CA GLU A 64 -8.74 -6.14 -6.98
C GLU A 64 -8.97 -4.75 -7.59
N HIS A 65 -9.71 -3.87 -6.92
CA HIS A 65 -9.97 -2.53 -7.43
C HIS A 65 -8.71 -1.66 -7.36
N TYR A 66 -8.43 -0.91 -8.42
CA TYR A 66 -7.37 0.10 -8.39
C TYR A 66 -7.72 1.29 -7.51
N HIS A 67 -9.01 1.54 -7.27
CA HIS A 67 -9.50 2.61 -6.41
C HIS A 67 -10.37 2.02 -5.30
N SER A 68 -9.89 2.13 -4.07
CA SER A 68 -10.66 1.80 -2.86
C SER A 68 -10.89 3.06 -2.03
N VAL A 69 -12.13 3.26 -1.58
CA VAL A 69 -12.52 4.38 -0.70
C VAL A 69 -12.99 3.81 0.64
N PHE A 70 -12.54 4.43 1.72
CA PHE A 70 -12.88 4.06 3.09
C PHE A 70 -13.49 5.25 3.84
N ASP A 71 -14.56 4.98 4.57
CA ASP A 71 -15.31 5.93 5.40
C ASP A 71 -15.67 5.28 6.76
N ILE A 72 -16.39 6.01 7.62
CA ILE A 72 -16.88 5.48 8.91
C ILE A 72 -18.34 5.04 8.77
N ARG A 73 -18.59 3.75 9.04
CA ARG A 73 -19.93 3.15 8.97
C ARG A 73 -20.33 2.43 10.25
N GLU A 74 -21.62 2.39 10.49
CA GLU A 74 -22.22 1.54 11.52
C GLU A 74 -22.06 0.05 11.15
N ARG A 75 -21.80 -0.80 12.14
CA ARG A 75 -21.34 -2.18 11.92
C ARG A 75 -22.41 -3.17 11.45
N ARG A 76 -23.68 -2.95 11.80
CA ARG A 76 -24.77 -3.92 11.53
C ARG A 76 -25.51 -3.59 10.24
N CYS A 77 -25.81 -2.32 10.04
CA CYS A 77 -26.65 -1.79 8.97
C CYS A 77 -25.83 -1.09 7.89
N GLY A 78 -24.56 -0.73 8.15
CA GLY A 78 -23.64 -0.22 7.13
C GLY A 78 -23.88 1.23 6.68
N PHE A 79 -24.73 1.99 7.38
CA PHE A 79 -24.93 3.41 7.08
C PHE A 79 -23.75 4.26 7.59
N GLN A 80 -23.47 5.35 6.90
CA GLN A 80 -22.36 6.25 7.21
C GLN A 80 -22.66 7.08 8.47
N LEU A 81 -21.67 7.24 9.34
CA LEU A 81 -21.80 8.07 10.55
C LEU A 81 -21.84 9.56 10.20
N VAL A 82 -20.87 10.01 9.40
CA VAL A 82 -20.74 11.38 8.87
C VAL A 82 -19.85 11.37 7.62
N GLY A 83 -20.04 12.35 6.73
CA GLY A 83 -19.30 12.54 5.47
C GLY A 83 -17.87 13.05 5.61
N ASP A 84 -17.38 13.27 6.83
CA ASP A 84 -16.15 14.05 7.04
C ASP A 84 -14.85 13.24 6.90
N LEU A 85 -14.95 11.91 6.84
CA LEU A 85 -13.82 11.00 6.69
C LEU A 85 -13.90 10.24 5.38
N GLU A 86 -12.98 10.55 4.46
CA GLU A 86 -12.70 9.73 3.29
C GLU A 86 -11.19 9.45 3.16
N ILE A 87 -10.84 8.17 2.99
CA ILE A 87 -9.47 7.74 2.70
C ILE A 87 -9.48 6.92 1.42
N HIS A 88 -8.80 7.44 0.40
CA HIS A 88 -8.68 6.84 -0.92
C HIS A 88 -7.34 6.13 -1.04
N TYR A 89 -7.36 4.93 -1.60
CA TYR A 89 -6.17 4.22 -2.08
C TYR A 89 -6.30 4.03 -3.58
N LEU A 90 -5.35 4.58 -4.31
CA LEU A 90 -5.20 4.49 -5.77
C LEU A 90 -3.96 3.63 -6.04
N GLU A 91 -4.16 2.33 -6.26
CA GLU A 91 -3.10 1.33 -6.41
C GLU A 91 -2.73 1.14 -7.89
N LEU A 92 -1.64 1.77 -8.31
CA LEU A 92 -1.19 1.86 -9.70
C LEU A 92 -0.91 0.49 -10.34
N ASN A 93 -0.57 -0.53 -9.54
CA ASN A 93 -0.31 -1.89 -10.03
C ASN A 93 -1.58 -2.68 -10.35
N LYS A 94 -2.74 -2.22 -9.85
CA LYS A 94 -4.04 -2.79 -10.17
C LYS A 94 -4.73 -2.07 -11.33
N LEU A 95 -4.15 -0.96 -11.81
CA LEU A 95 -4.62 -0.32 -13.03
C LEU A 95 -4.47 -1.35 -14.17
N SER A 96 -5.59 -1.78 -14.74
CA SER A 96 -5.58 -2.73 -15.85
C SER A 96 -4.75 -2.20 -17.01
N GLY A 97 -4.05 -3.09 -17.71
CA GLY A 97 -3.31 -2.74 -18.92
C GLY A 97 -4.27 -2.29 -20.01
N HIS A 98 -4.49 -0.99 -20.13
CA HIS A 98 -5.21 -0.43 -21.26
C HIS A 98 -4.28 -0.51 -22.49
N PRO A 99 -4.67 -1.22 -23.57
CA PRO A 99 -3.85 -1.35 -24.76
C PRO A 99 -3.67 0.00 -25.49
N ASP A 100 -4.62 0.92 -25.31
CA ASP A 100 -4.60 2.28 -25.86
C ASP A 100 -5.31 3.27 -24.89
N ALA A 101 -5.37 4.56 -25.24
CA ALA A 101 -6.07 5.57 -24.44
C ALA A 101 -7.61 5.51 -24.56
N THR A 102 -8.17 4.49 -25.22
CA THR A 102 -9.60 4.43 -25.53
C THR A 102 -10.38 4.00 -24.29
N GLY A 103 -11.46 4.72 -23.99
CA GLY A 103 -12.33 4.39 -22.85
C GLY A 103 -11.77 4.74 -21.46
N LEU A 104 -10.61 5.40 -21.38
CA LEU A 104 -10.07 5.89 -20.11
C LEU A 104 -10.95 6.99 -19.50
N THR A 105 -11.18 6.88 -18.21
CA THR A 105 -11.69 7.98 -17.38
C THR A 105 -10.59 9.01 -17.13
N THR A 106 -10.98 10.24 -16.77
CA THR A 106 -10.02 11.29 -16.40
C THR A 106 -9.11 10.89 -15.25
N LEU A 107 -9.60 10.10 -14.28
CA LEU A 107 -8.78 9.59 -13.19
C LEU A 107 -7.72 8.60 -13.70
N GLU A 108 -8.11 7.67 -14.58
CA GLU A 108 -7.17 6.71 -15.16
C GLU A 108 -6.12 7.40 -16.04
N GLU A 109 -6.49 8.43 -16.81
CA GLU A 109 -5.55 9.28 -17.55
C GLU A 109 -4.47 9.88 -16.62
N TRP A 110 -4.91 10.43 -15.46
CA TRP A 110 -3.99 10.96 -14.45
C TRP A 110 -3.10 9.88 -13.84
N LEU A 111 -3.66 8.72 -13.49
CA LEU A 111 -2.90 7.63 -12.87
C LEU A 111 -1.88 7.03 -13.84
N ILE A 112 -2.23 6.86 -15.12
CA ILE A 112 -1.30 6.44 -16.17
C ILE A 112 -0.21 7.48 -16.36
N PHE A 113 -0.57 8.77 -16.40
CA PHE A 113 0.44 9.83 -16.48
C PHE A 113 1.39 9.80 -15.29
N ILE A 114 0.89 9.73 -14.05
CA ILE A 114 1.73 9.67 -12.84
C ILE A 114 2.64 8.43 -12.84
N LYS A 115 2.15 7.28 -13.30
CA LYS A 115 2.91 6.02 -13.33
C LYS A 115 3.97 5.99 -14.43
N ASP A 116 3.60 6.44 -15.63
CA ASP A 116 4.31 6.13 -16.88
C ASP A 116 4.79 7.37 -17.64
N ALA A 117 4.69 8.59 -17.10
CA ALA A 117 5.12 9.82 -17.80
C ALA A 117 6.58 9.78 -18.31
N ALA A 118 7.47 9.10 -17.59
CA ALA A 118 8.88 8.93 -17.97
C ALA A 118 9.16 7.60 -18.71
N ASN A 119 8.13 6.77 -18.94
CA ASN A 119 8.29 5.48 -19.57
C ASN A 119 8.38 5.63 -21.10
N THR A 120 9.57 5.35 -21.65
CA THR A 120 9.84 5.49 -23.08
C THR A 120 8.99 4.56 -23.95
N GLU A 121 8.60 3.38 -23.46
CA GLU A 121 7.80 2.41 -24.21
C GLU A 121 6.34 2.85 -24.35
N LYS A 122 5.84 3.67 -23.42
CA LYS A 122 4.46 4.16 -23.39
C LYS A 122 4.31 5.61 -23.86
N ARG A 123 5.34 6.16 -24.49
CA ARG A 123 5.37 7.58 -24.89
C ARG A 123 4.19 7.99 -25.77
N GLU A 124 3.79 7.16 -26.74
CA GLU A 124 2.66 7.46 -27.63
C GLU A 124 1.32 7.52 -26.89
N LEU A 125 1.14 6.63 -25.91
CA LEU A 125 -0.03 6.63 -25.02
C LEU A 125 -0.09 7.92 -24.20
N ILE A 126 1.02 8.30 -23.58
CA ILE A 126 1.14 9.53 -22.77
C ILE A 126 0.88 10.79 -23.61
N GLU A 127 1.43 10.87 -24.82
CA GLU A 127 1.16 11.99 -25.72
C GLU A 127 -0.31 12.05 -26.15
N THR A 128 -0.97 10.89 -26.32
CA THR A 128 -2.40 10.84 -26.62
C THR A 128 -3.24 11.34 -25.44
N ILE A 129 -2.90 10.92 -24.21
CA ILE A 129 -3.54 11.41 -22.98
C ILE A 129 -3.38 12.94 -22.87
N LYS A 130 -2.17 13.47 -23.06
CA LYS A 130 -1.89 14.91 -23.02
C LYS A 130 -2.67 15.72 -24.05
N LYS A 131 -2.90 15.17 -25.25
CA LYS A 131 -3.70 15.81 -26.29
C LYS A 131 -5.20 15.85 -25.94
N ARG A 132 -5.68 14.86 -25.20
CA ARG A 132 -7.09 14.77 -24.78
C ARG A 132 -7.37 15.55 -23.50
N ASN A 133 -6.37 15.66 -22.63
CA ASN A 133 -6.49 16.29 -21.32
C ASN A 133 -5.50 17.44 -21.17
N GLU A 134 -5.97 18.65 -21.46
CA GLU A 134 -5.16 19.87 -21.40
C GLU A 134 -4.61 20.18 -20.00
N VAL A 135 -5.29 19.74 -18.94
CA VAL A 135 -4.85 19.94 -17.56
C VAL A 135 -3.59 19.12 -17.28
N ILE A 136 -3.55 17.86 -17.74
CA ILE A 136 -2.34 17.01 -17.64
C ILE A 136 -1.18 17.64 -18.42
N ALA A 137 -1.44 18.11 -19.64
CA ALA A 137 -0.43 18.78 -20.45
C ALA A 137 0.11 20.07 -19.78
N MET A 138 -0.75 20.81 -19.08
CA MET A 138 -0.35 22.01 -18.34
C MET A 138 0.45 21.65 -17.08
N ALA A 139 0.06 20.61 -16.34
CA ALA A 139 0.76 20.16 -15.15
C ALA A 139 2.21 19.75 -15.44
N GLU A 140 2.46 19.05 -16.55
CA GLU A 140 3.82 18.73 -17.01
C GLU A 140 4.66 20.00 -17.22
N LYS A 141 4.11 21.01 -17.89
CA LYS A 141 4.80 22.29 -18.13
C LYS A 141 5.07 23.05 -16.84
N ILE A 142 4.15 23.01 -15.89
CA ILE A 142 4.33 23.63 -14.56
C ILE A 142 5.44 22.90 -13.80
N LEU A 143 5.41 21.57 -13.77
CA LEU A 143 6.45 20.76 -13.11
C LEU A 143 7.84 21.04 -13.71
N ALA A 144 7.93 21.19 -15.03
CA ALA A 144 9.17 21.55 -15.72
C ALA A 144 9.68 22.98 -15.39
N ARG A 145 8.82 23.85 -14.86
CA ARG A 145 9.10 25.27 -14.57
C ARG A 145 9.08 25.62 -13.08
N ALA A 146 8.68 24.70 -12.21
CA ALA A 146 8.56 24.92 -10.79
C ALA A 146 9.90 25.36 -10.18
N SER A 147 9.87 26.40 -9.35
CA SER A 147 11.08 27.04 -8.82
C SER A 147 11.55 26.41 -7.50
N ALA A 148 12.83 26.53 -7.18
CA ALA A 148 13.40 26.00 -5.93
C ALA A 148 12.75 26.58 -4.65
N ASP A 149 12.17 27.79 -4.70
CA ASP A 149 11.50 28.43 -3.56
C ASP A 149 10.14 27.80 -3.22
N GLU A 150 9.38 27.37 -4.23
CA GLU A 150 8.11 26.64 -4.04
C GLU A 150 8.35 25.28 -3.39
N PHE A 151 9.45 24.59 -3.75
CA PHE A 151 9.87 23.36 -3.09
C PHE A 151 10.33 23.59 -1.63
N ALA A 152 10.94 24.75 -1.32
CA ALA A 152 11.46 25.04 0.01
C ALA A 152 10.36 25.18 1.07
N ARG A 153 9.21 25.78 0.73
CA ARG A 153 8.05 25.88 1.64
C ARG A 153 7.40 24.52 1.90
N ALA A 154 7.29 23.67 0.88
CA ALA A 154 6.83 22.29 1.04
C ALA A 154 7.80 21.46 1.92
N ALA A 155 9.11 21.70 1.80
CA ALA A 155 10.14 20.96 2.53
C ALA A 155 10.04 21.10 4.07
N TYR A 156 9.57 22.23 4.59
CA TYR A 156 9.43 22.42 6.05
C TYR A 156 8.35 21.50 6.65
N GLN A 157 7.17 21.43 6.01
CA GLN A 157 6.09 20.54 6.44
C GLN A 157 6.49 19.07 6.28
N GLN A 158 7.20 18.76 5.20
CA GLN A 158 7.75 17.42 4.95
C GLN A 158 8.78 16.98 5.99
N ARG A 159 9.52 17.90 6.61
CA ARG A 159 10.55 17.55 7.61
C ARG A 159 9.94 16.99 8.91
N ARG A 160 8.78 17.49 9.34
CA ARG A 160 8.06 16.95 10.51
C ARG A 160 7.42 15.59 10.19
N LYS A 161 6.82 15.43 9.00
CA LYS A 161 6.32 14.13 8.49
C LYS A 161 7.46 13.09 8.40
N TRP A 162 8.61 13.48 7.83
CA TRP A 162 9.78 12.61 7.66
C TRP A 162 10.27 11.95 8.95
N TYR A 163 10.27 12.66 10.08
CA TYR A 163 10.72 12.08 11.35
C TYR A 163 9.77 10.98 11.83
N LEU A 164 8.45 11.21 11.76
CA LEU A 164 7.44 10.21 12.11
C LEU A 164 7.51 9.02 11.16
N ASP A 165 7.62 9.27 9.86
CA ASP A 165 7.75 8.25 8.82
C ASP A 165 9.00 7.38 9.02
N ARG A 166 10.15 7.99 9.34
CA ARG A 166 11.39 7.24 9.58
C ARG A 166 11.26 6.31 10.77
N VAL A 167 10.75 6.81 11.89
CA VAL A 167 10.58 6.01 13.12
C VAL A 167 9.55 4.90 12.90
N SER A 168 8.44 5.20 12.23
CA SER A 168 7.41 4.21 11.93
C SER A 168 7.94 3.13 10.99
N GLY A 169 8.64 3.53 9.92
CA GLY A 169 9.21 2.60 8.94
C GLY A 169 10.29 1.70 9.52
N GLU A 170 11.21 2.23 10.35
CA GLU A 170 12.21 1.42 11.06
C GLU A 170 11.55 0.35 11.93
N LYS A 171 10.54 0.73 12.72
CA LYS A 171 9.78 -0.22 13.56
C LYS A 171 9.03 -1.25 12.73
N TYR A 172 8.43 -0.85 11.62
CA TYR A 172 7.70 -1.73 10.73
C TYR A 172 8.60 -2.79 10.10
N LEU A 173 9.76 -2.37 9.56
CA LEU A 173 10.75 -3.28 8.98
C LEU A 173 11.30 -4.27 10.02
N ILE A 174 11.62 -3.81 11.23
CA ILE A 174 12.05 -4.69 12.33
C ILE A 174 10.95 -5.72 12.63
N LYS A 175 9.70 -5.28 12.75
CA LYS A 175 8.57 -6.16 13.04
C LYS A 175 8.39 -7.22 11.95
N GLN A 176 8.42 -6.83 10.68
CA GLN A 176 8.32 -7.78 9.57
C GLN A 176 9.49 -8.76 9.55
N GLY A 177 10.71 -8.29 9.79
CA GLY A 177 11.89 -9.16 9.88
C GLY A 177 11.76 -10.20 10.99
N ILE A 178 11.25 -9.81 12.16
CA ILE A 178 10.99 -10.74 13.27
C ILE A 178 9.89 -11.75 12.90
N GLU A 179 8.76 -11.30 12.35
CA GLU A 179 7.67 -12.20 11.96
C GLU A 179 8.12 -13.22 10.89
N GLN A 180 8.89 -12.77 9.88
CA GLN A 180 9.47 -13.65 8.87
C GLN A 180 10.47 -14.63 9.48
N GLY A 181 11.37 -14.16 10.35
CA GLY A 181 12.36 -15.01 11.03
C GLY A 181 11.72 -16.07 11.92
N ILE A 182 10.68 -15.72 12.67
CA ILE A 182 9.91 -16.68 13.48
C ILE A 182 9.24 -17.72 12.58
N LYS A 183 8.59 -17.28 11.49
CA LYS A 183 7.92 -18.20 10.56
C LYS A 183 8.91 -19.18 9.94
N GLN A 184 10.04 -18.69 9.43
CA GLN A 184 11.10 -19.53 8.87
C GLN A 184 11.69 -20.48 9.92
N GLY A 185 11.92 -20.01 11.15
CA GLY A 185 12.44 -20.82 12.24
C GLY A 185 11.48 -21.95 12.65
N ILE A 186 10.17 -21.68 12.71
CA ILE A 186 9.15 -22.70 12.97
C ILE A 186 9.12 -23.74 11.84
N GLU A 187 9.16 -23.30 10.58
CA GLU A 187 9.14 -24.19 9.41
C GLU A 187 10.39 -25.08 9.35
N GLN A 188 11.58 -24.49 9.49
CA GLN A 188 12.84 -25.22 9.51
C GLN A 188 12.93 -26.16 10.72
N GLY A 189 12.55 -25.70 11.91
CA GLY A 189 12.53 -26.52 13.12
C GLY A 189 11.55 -27.70 13.01
N GLY A 190 10.38 -27.47 12.41
CA GLY A 190 9.41 -28.51 12.08
C GLY A 190 10.00 -29.56 11.13
N LYS A 191 10.66 -29.13 10.05
CA LYS A 191 11.31 -30.01 9.08
C LYS A 191 12.45 -30.82 9.71
N ILE A 192 13.32 -30.19 10.48
CA ILE A 192 14.42 -30.88 11.20
C ILE A 192 13.86 -31.93 12.15
N LYS A 193 12.81 -31.60 12.91
CA LYS A 193 12.16 -32.53 13.83
C LYS A 193 11.50 -33.69 13.09
N ALA A 194 10.87 -33.43 11.94
CA ALA A 194 10.30 -34.46 11.08
C ALA A 194 11.37 -35.44 10.58
N LEU A 195 12.54 -34.94 10.15
CA LEU A 195 13.69 -35.75 9.74
C LEU A 195 14.26 -36.60 10.89
N ASP A 196 14.42 -36.03 12.10
CA ASP A 196 14.89 -36.78 13.28
C ASP A 196 13.91 -37.90 13.69
N ILE A 197 12.60 -37.62 13.65
CA ILE A 197 11.56 -38.63 13.91
C ILE A 197 11.61 -39.72 12.83
N ALA A 198 11.73 -39.35 11.55
CA ALA A 198 11.83 -40.30 10.45
C ALA A 198 13.05 -41.23 10.60
N GLY A 199 14.23 -40.68 10.95
CA GLY A 199 15.43 -41.47 11.22
C GLY A 199 15.24 -42.47 12.37
N LYS A 200 14.59 -42.07 13.46
CA LYS A 200 14.23 -42.97 14.56
C LYS A 200 13.25 -44.05 14.12
N MET A 201 12.22 -43.71 13.34
CA MET A 201 11.24 -44.69 12.82
C MET A 201 11.90 -45.69 11.86
N LEU A 202 12.85 -45.25 11.03
CA LEU A 202 13.65 -46.15 10.19
C LEU A 202 14.45 -47.15 11.02
N SER A 203 15.08 -46.71 12.12
CA SER A 203 15.81 -47.61 13.03
C SER A 203 14.91 -48.66 13.69
N LEU A 204 13.62 -48.38 13.79
CA LEU A 204 12.58 -49.28 14.31
C LEU A 204 11.88 -50.09 13.20
N SER A 205 12.39 -50.05 11.95
CA SER A 205 11.88 -50.79 10.80
C SER A 205 10.44 -50.46 10.38
N PHE A 206 9.99 -49.21 10.58
CA PHE A 206 8.73 -48.73 10.01
C PHE A 206 8.80 -48.65 8.46
N THR A 207 7.63 -48.77 7.82
CA THR A 207 7.52 -48.62 6.36
C THR A 207 7.54 -47.15 5.94
N ASP A 208 7.91 -46.89 4.68
CA ASP A 208 7.99 -45.51 4.15
C ASP A 208 6.62 -44.81 4.16
N GLU A 209 5.55 -45.56 3.92
CA GLU A 209 4.17 -45.07 4.02
C GLU A 209 3.82 -44.63 5.44
N GLN A 210 4.21 -45.40 6.47
CA GLN A 210 3.98 -45.06 7.87
C GLN A 210 4.79 -43.82 8.30
N ILE A 211 6.01 -43.69 7.79
CA ILE A 211 6.90 -42.55 8.07
C ILE A 211 6.34 -41.30 7.40
N SER A 212 5.94 -41.38 6.13
CA SER A 212 5.34 -40.27 5.39
C SER A 212 4.07 -39.77 6.10
N LEU A 213 3.17 -40.69 6.48
CA LEU A 213 1.94 -40.36 7.20
C LEU A 213 2.19 -39.67 8.55
N SER A 214 3.24 -40.09 9.28
CA SER A 214 3.52 -39.61 10.64
C SER A 214 4.33 -38.31 10.67
N THR A 215 5.16 -38.06 9.67
CA THR A 215 6.11 -36.94 9.65
C THR A 215 5.76 -35.87 8.62
N GLY A 216 4.92 -36.19 7.63
CA GLY A 216 4.58 -35.32 6.51
C GLY A 216 5.70 -35.15 5.48
N LEU A 217 6.76 -35.95 5.57
CA LEU A 217 7.85 -35.96 4.59
C LEU A 217 7.42 -36.62 3.28
N SER A 218 8.00 -36.16 2.17
CA SER A 218 7.79 -36.77 0.86
C SER A 218 8.51 -38.12 0.76
N GLU A 219 8.06 -38.98 -0.16
CA GLU A 219 8.74 -40.26 -0.43
C GLU A 219 10.21 -40.06 -0.85
N GLU A 220 10.51 -38.97 -1.56
CA GLU A 220 11.88 -38.60 -1.96
C GLU A 220 12.77 -38.28 -0.75
N GLU A 221 12.24 -37.53 0.23
CA GLU A 221 12.95 -37.18 1.46
C GLU A 221 13.23 -38.43 2.32
N ILE A 222 12.27 -39.36 2.39
CA ILE A 222 12.41 -40.62 3.13
C ILE A 222 13.41 -41.56 2.43
N ALA A 223 13.35 -41.65 1.10
CA ALA A 223 14.27 -42.45 0.31
C ALA A 223 15.73 -41.96 0.41
N ALA A 224 15.93 -40.65 0.57
CA ALA A 224 17.24 -40.07 0.82
C ALA A 224 17.81 -40.52 2.18
N LEU A 225 16.99 -40.53 3.23
CA LEU A 225 17.38 -40.98 4.58
C LEU A 225 17.74 -42.46 4.66
N ARG A 226 17.23 -43.31 3.76
CA ARG A 226 17.60 -44.75 3.68
C ARG A 226 18.94 -45.01 3.00
N LYS A 227 19.45 -44.03 2.26
CA LYS A 227 20.73 -44.12 1.53
C LYS A 227 21.92 -43.64 2.34
N GLU A 228 21.67 -42.94 3.45
CA GLU A 228 22.64 -42.67 4.52
C GLU A 228 22.78 -43.88 5.45
#